data_AF-A0A397A298-F1
#
_entry.id   AF-A0A397A298-F1
#
_cell.length_a   1.000
_cell.length_b   1.000
_cell.length_c   1.000
_cell.angle_alpha   90.00
_cell.angle_beta   90.00
_cell.angle_gamma   90.00
#
_symmetry.space_group_name_H-M   'P 1'
#
loop_
_entity.id
_entity.type
_entity.pdbx_description
1 polymer ?
#
loop_
_entity_poly.entity_id
_entity_poly.type
_entity_poly.pdbx_seq_one_letter_code
_entity_poly.pdbx_strand_id
1 'polypeptide(L)'
;MRVYGELQHKPLVSTITWLVIGSAFLIYGTYSVAGYIVFQGLPPHDILTGFPISDASVTGVRLALAMCMWCKMPLAYQPIRDVAEVVCLPYLTPLTKWPFRVPFTGAFLLMAYGVAVTAEDLSVVMDWIGATDGILVAFVVPGLFLYAATKEYQDKLPSYASMLALSMACVGLVLTTFTVYRLVFE
;
A
#
# COMPACT_ATOMS: atom_id res chain seq x y z
N MET A 1 -0.40 8.52 -12.00
CA MET A 1 0.15 7.60 -13.03
C MET A 1 1.28 8.26 -13.82
N ARG A 2 2.41 8.58 -13.17
CA ARG A 2 3.57 9.18 -13.86
C ARG A 2 4.39 8.09 -14.59
N VAL A 3 4.54 6.94 -13.96
CA VAL A 3 5.31 5.79 -14.47
C VAL A 3 4.82 5.28 -15.84
N TYR A 4 3.49 5.18 -16.04
CA TYR A 4 2.93 4.79 -17.35
C TYR A 4 3.07 5.87 -18.43
N GLY A 5 3.23 7.14 -18.03
CA GLY A 5 3.47 8.25 -18.96
C GLY A 5 4.88 8.27 -19.53
N GLU A 6 5.86 7.74 -18.80
CA GLU A 6 7.27 7.68 -19.21
C GLU A 6 7.58 6.50 -20.16
N LEU A 7 6.65 5.57 -20.33
CA LEU A 7 6.80 4.45 -21.26
C LEU A 7 6.67 4.94 -22.71
N GLN A 8 7.80 4.93 -23.42
CA GLN A 8 7.84 5.27 -24.85
C GLN A 8 6.93 4.35 -25.69
N HIS A 9 6.83 3.07 -25.33
CA HIS A 9 6.04 2.07 -26.05
C HIS A 9 4.84 1.60 -25.22
N LYS A 10 3.73 2.31 -25.36
CA LYS A 10 2.46 2.01 -24.68
C LYS A 10 1.88 0.60 -24.87
N PRO A 11 2.02 -0.11 -26.02
CA PRO A 11 1.47 -1.47 -26.13
C PRO A 11 2.19 -2.49 -25.24
N LEU A 12 3.40 -2.19 -24.76
CA LEU A 12 4.16 -3.10 -23.88
C LEU A 12 3.66 -3.09 -22.43
N VAL A 13 2.77 -2.15 -22.07
CA VAL A 13 2.29 -1.98 -20.69
C VAL A 13 1.72 -3.28 -20.13
N SER A 14 0.86 -3.99 -20.88
CA SER A 14 0.26 -5.25 -20.40
C SER A 14 1.31 -6.33 -20.17
N THR A 15 2.25 -6.51 -21.10
CA THR A 15 3.32 -7.49 -20.97
C THR A 15 4.22 -7.19 -19.77
N ILE A 16 4.58 -5.92 -19.57
CA ILE A 16 5.39 -5.49 -18.43
C ILE A 16 4.64 -5.76 -17.12
N THR A 17 3.35 -5.44 -17.06
CA THR A 17 2.52 -5.74 -15.88
C THR A 17 2.53 -7.24 -15.56
N TRP A 18 2.32 -8.10 -16.55
CA TRP A 18 2.38 -9.55 -16.34
C TRP A 18 3.75 -10.05 -15.88
N LEU A 19 4.84 -9.50 -16.43
CA LEU A 19 6.21 -9.84 -16.00
C LEU A 19 6.51 -9.37 -14.57
N VAL A 20 6.07 -8.18 -14.19
CA VAL A 20 6.24 -7.65 -12.83
C VAL A 20 5.44 -8.49 -11.83
N ILE A 21 4.18 -8.81 -12.14
CA ILE A 21 3.35 -9.65 -11.27
C ILE A 21 3.95 -11.06 -11.16
N GLY A 22 4.35 -11.66 -12.28
CA GLY A 22 4.95 -12.99 -12.32
C GLY A 22 6.26 -13.07 -11.54
N SER A 23 7.17 -12.09 -11.72
CA SER A 23 8.42 -12.04 -10.96
C SER A 23 8.19 -11.80 -9.46
N ALA A 24 7.25 -10.94 -9.09
CA ALA A 24 6.87 -10.74 -7.68
C ALA A 24 6.35 -12.05 -7.06
N PHE A 25 5.45 -12.76 -7.75
CA PHE A 25 4.93 -14.05 -7.29
C PHE A 25 6.04 -15.08 -7.07
N LEU A 26 6.99 -15.17 -7.99
CA LEU A 26 8.13 -16.08 -7.85
C LEU A 26 9.02 -15.71 -6.66
N ILE A 27 9.34 -14.43 -6.49
CA ILE A 27 10.18 -13.97 -5.36
C ILE A 27 9.45 -14.23 -4.03
N TYR A 28 8.21 -13.76 -3.87
CA TYR A 28 7.47 -13.97 -2.63
C TYR A 28 7.25 -15.45 -2.33
N GLY A 29 6.91 -16.26 -3.34
CA GLY A 29 6.73 -17.70 -3.19
C GLY A 29 8.00 -18.41 -2.73
N THR A 30 9.14 -18.12 -3.37
CA THR A 30 10.43 -18.73 -3.02
C THR A 30 10.89 -18.37 -1.61
N TYR A 31 10.82 -17.09 -1.22
CA TYR A 31 11.17 -16.67 0.13
C TYR A 31 10.20 -17.18 1.20
N SER A 32 8.90 -17.27 0.89
CA SER A 32 7.89 -17.83 1.79
C SER A 32 8.16 -19.31 2.08
N VAL A 33 8.40 -20.13 1.04
CA VAL A 33 8.72 -21.55 1.19
C VAL A 33 10.05 -21.74 1.94
N ALA A 34 11.08 -20.98 1.59
CA ALA A 34 12.37 -21.03 2.27
C ALA A 34 12.25 -20.67 3.76
N GLY A 35 11.51 -19.60 4.09
CA GLY A 35 11.24 -19.21 5.48
C GLY A 35 10.50 -20.31 6.25
N TYR A 36 9.46 -20.90 5.66
CA TYR A 36 8.70 -21.97 6.29
C TYR A 36 9.56 -23.20 6.63
N ILE A 37 10.46 -23.59 5.69
CA ILE A 37 11.39 -24.70 5.90
C ILE A 37 12.42 -24.37 7.00
N VAL A 38 12.98 -23.16 7.00
CA VAL A 38 13.99 -22.73 7.99
C VAL A 38 13.42 -22.72 9.41
N PHE A 39 12.20 -22.22 9.58
CA PHE A 39 11.54 -22.12 10.89
C PHE A 39 10.72 -23.36 11.29
N GLN A 40 10.92 -24.51 10.63
CA GLN A 40 10.25 -25.77 10.96
C GLN A 40 8.72 -25.64 11.02
N GLY A 41 8.15 -24.78 10.17
CA GLY A 41 6.71 -24.54 10.07
C GLY A 41 6.12 -23.47 10.99
N LEU A 42 6.92 -22.82 11.84
CA LEU A 42 6.47 -21.75 12.75
C LEU A 42 7.30 -20.46 12.56
N PRO A 43 7.20 -19.79 11.38
CA PRO A 43 7.92 -18.55 11.15
C PRO A 43 7.37 -17.41 12.03
N PRO A 44 8.24 -16.58 12.64
CA PRO A 44 7.80 -15.37 13.32
C PRO A 44 7.25 -14.34 12.31
N HIS A 45 6.40 -13.42 12.77
CA HIS A 45 5.80 -12.37 11.95
C HIS A 45 6.83 -11.48 11.24
N ASP A 46 7.92 -11.16 11.94
CA ASP A 46 9.13 -10.62 11.32
C ASP A 46 10.20 -11.71 11.25
N ILE A 47 10.44 -12.20 10.03
CA ILE A 47 11.43 -13.25 9.73
C ILE A 47 12.81 -12.93 10.32
N LEU A 48 13.19 -11.65 10.36
CA LEU A 48 14.50 -11.26 10.87
C LEU A 48 14.63 -11.51 12.36
N THR A 49 13.53 -11.47 13.13
CA THR A 49 13.56 -11.74 14.58
C THR A 49 13.80 -13.21 14.91
N GLY A 50 13.54 -14.11 13.96
CA GLY A 50 13.79 -15.55 14.11
C GLY A 50 15.26 -15.94 14.09
N PHE A 51 16.17 -15.02 13.77
CA PHE A 51 17.61 -15.26 13.70
C PHE A 51 18.38 -14.63 14.89
N PRO A 52 19.44 -15.30 15.39
CA PRO A 52 20.29 -14.78 16.45
C PRO A 52 20.91 -13.41 16.14
N ILE A 53 21.07 -12.56 17.16
CA ILE A 53 21.72 -11.24 17.04
C ILE A 53 23.23 -11.36 16.77
N SER A 54 23.85 -12.47 17.18
CA SER A 54 25.27 -12.74 16.94
C SER A 54 25.64 -12.89 15.46
N ASP A 55 24.66 -13.15 14.60
CA ASP A 55 24.90 -13.42 13.18
C ASP A 55 25.14 -12.10 12.43
N ALA A 56 26.40 -11.88 12.07
CA ALA A 56 26.83 -10.66 11.38
C ALA A 56 26.14 -10.47 10.02
N SER A 57 25.83 -11.56 9.30
CA SER A 57 25.13 -11.52 8.02
C SER A 57 23.70 -10.99 8.15
N VAL A 58 22.94 -11.51 9.12
CA VAL A 58 21.56 -11.09 9.40
C VAL A 58 21.54 -9.66 9.94
N THR A 59 22.51 -9.31 10.80
CA THR A 59 22.66 -7.94 11.29
C THR A 59 22.92 -6.96 10.14
N GLY A 60 23.74 -7.35 9.16
CA GLY A 60 23.95 -6.58 7.94
C GLY A 60 22.66 -6.36 7.14
N VAL A 61 21.81 -7.40 7.01
CA VAL A 61 20.49 -7.29 6.36
C VAL A 61 19.57 -6.34 7.12
N ARG A 62 19.51 -6.43 8.45
CA ARG A 62 18.71 -5.52 9.30
C ARG A 62 19.13 -4.06 9.10
N LEU A 63 20.44 -3.78 9.07
CA LEU A 63 20.98 -2.45 8.81
C LEU A 63 20.65 -1.95 7.39
N ALA A 64 20.81 -2.79 6.38
CA ALA A 64 20.47 -2.44 5.00
C ALA A 64 18.98 -2.11 4.84
N LEU A 65 18.10 -2.88 5.48
CA LEU A 65 16.66 -2.62 5.50
C LEU A 65 16.32 -1.33 6.25
N ALA A 66 16.94 -1.09 7.41
CA ALA A 66 16.75 0.15 8.16
C ALA A 66 17.14 1.38 7.30
N MET A 67 18.28 1.33 6.62
CA MET A 67 18.70 2.39 5.69
C MET A 67 17.73 2.55 4.51
N CYS A 68 17.28 1.44 3.92
CA CYS A 68 16.29 1.48 2.83
C CYS A 68 14.97 2.14 3.28
N MET A 69 14.48 1.80 4.47
CA MET A 69 13.24 2.36 5.01
C MET A 69 13.39 3.84 5.35
N TRP A 70 14.55 4.25 5.88
CA TRP A 70 14.85 5.66 6.12
C TRP A 70 14.81 6.46 4.81
N CYS A 71 15.42 5.96 3.74
CA CYS A 71 15.36 6.61 2.44
C CYS A 71 13.95 6.58 1.79
N LYS A 72 13.14 5.57 2.09
CA LYS A 72 11.76 5.44 1.58
C LYS A 72 10.77 6.36 2.26
N MET A 73 10.92 6.61 3.56
CA MET A 73 10.01 7.50 4.33
C MET A 73 9.73 8.85 3.66
N PRO A 74 10.73 9.65 3.24
CA PRO A 74 10.47 10.94 2.58
C PRO A 74 9.74 10.79 1.24
N LEU A 75 9.98 9.70 0.50
CA LEU A 75 9.31 9.41 -0.76
C LEU A 75 7.85 9.01 -0.55
N ALA A 76 7.57 8.20 0.48
CA ALA A 76 6.22 7.74 0.82
C ALA A 76 5.33 8.89 1.32
N TYR A 77 5.92 9.88 2.00
CA TYR A 77 5.19 11.04 2.51
C TYR A 77 4.76 12.04 1.41
N GLN A 78 5.52 12.11 0.30
CA GLN A 78 5.27 13.06 -0.77
C GLN A 78 3.82 13.06 -1.30
N PRO A 79 3.21 11.93 -1.72
CA PRO A 79 1.84 11.93 -2.23
C PRO A 79 0.81 12.41 -1.20
N ILE A 80 0.98 12.05 0.08
CA ILE A 80 0.09 12.47 1.16
C ILE A 80 0.13 13.99 1.31
N ARG A 81 1.33 14.57 1.32
CA ARG A 81 1.52 16.02 1.37
C ARG A 81 0.89 16.73 0.18
N ASP A 82 1.11 16.22 -1.03
CA ASP A 82 0.59 16.84 -2.25
C ASP A 82 -0.95 16.80 -2.26
N VAL A 83 -1.57 15.71 -1.80
CA VAL A 83 -3.04 15.62 -1.63
C VAL A 83 -3.53 16.56 -0.54
N ALA A 84 -2.87 16.62 0.62
CA ALA A 84 -3.24 17.53 1.70
C ALA A 84 -3.14 19.00 1.29
N GLU A 85 -2.13 19.36 0.49
CA GLU A 85 -2.01 20.71 -0.08
C GLU A 85 -3.20 21.02 -1.01
N VAL A 86 -3.57 20.10 -1.90
CA VAL A 86 -4.70 20.30 -2.83
C VAL A 86 -6.03 20.39 -2.09
N VAL A 87 -6.25 19.58 -1.06
CA VAL A 87 -7.52 19.51 -0.33
C VAL A 87 -7.65 20.64 0.69
N CYS A 88 -6.61 20.96 1.45
CA CYS A 88 -6.71 21.87 2.59
C CYS A 88 -6.36 23.33 2.27
N LEU A 89 -5.40 23.60 1.36
CA LEU A 89 -4.97 24.97 1.06
C LEU A 89 -6.06 25.87 0.44
N PRO A 90 -7.03 25.37 -0.35
CA PRO A 90 -8.12 26.23 -0.83
C PRO A 90 -9.00 26.78 0.30
N TYR A 91 -9.13 26.05 1.42
CA TYR A 91 -9.92 26.45 2.59
C TYR A 91 -9.12 27.29 3.59
N LEU A 92 -7.80 27.12 3.60
CA LEU A 92 -6.85 27.88 4.40
C LEU A 92 -6.23 28.98 3.51
N THR A 93 -6.93 30.12 3.39
CA THR A 93 -6.51 31.39 2.75
C THR A 93 -5.01 31.71 2.88
N PRO A 94 -4.40 32.52 1.98
CA PRO A 94 -3.11 32.29 1.32
C PRO A 94 -1.91 32.18 2.27
N LEU A 95 -1.87 31.14 3.09
CA LEU A 95 -0.69 30.85 3.87
C LEU A 95 0.40 30.43 2.90
N THR A 96 1.58 31.01 3.08
CA THR A 96 2.79 30.56 2.39
C THR A 96 2.93 29.03 2.57
N LYS A 97 3.47 28.32 1.59
CA LYS A 97 3.51 26.85 1.60
C LYS A 97 4.25 26.27 2.83
N TRP A 98 5.22 26.98 3.37
CA TRP A 98 6.06 26.55 4.50
C TRP A 98 5.34 26.39 5.84
N PRO A 99 4.56 27.38 6.33
CA PRO A 99 3.81 27.25 7.59
C PRO A 99 2.74 26.16 7.58
N PHE A 100 2.29 25.66 6.42
CA PHE A 100 1.45 24.46 6.34
C PHE A 100 2.29 23.16 6.33
N ARG A 101 3.37 23.14 5.54
CA ARG A 101 4.21 21.95 5.35
C ARG A 101 4.91 21.48 6.61
N VAL A 102 5.48 22.40 7.39
CA VAL A 102 6.25 22.06 8.59
C VAL A 102 5.39 21.36 9.64
N PRO A 103 4.24 21.93 10.09
CA PRO A 103 3.41 21.26 11.08
C PRO A 103 2.75 19.99 10.54
N PHE A 104 2.35 19.95 9.26
CA PHE A 104 1.78 18.73 8.66
C PHE A 104 2.79 17.58 8.64
N THR A 105 4.05 17.86 8.28
CA THR A 105 5.12 16.86 8.29
C THR A 105 5.47 16.43 9.72
N GLY A 106 5.53 17.39 10.64
CA GLY A 106 5.75 17.10 12.07
C GLY A 106 4.66 16.20 12.64
N ALA A 107 3.40 16.51 12.38
CA ALA A 107 2.26 15.71 12.81
C ALA A 107 2.28 14.29 12.22
N PHE A 108 2.59 14.16 10.94
CA PHE A 108 2.74 12.85 10.28
C PHE A 108 3.85 12.01 10.92
N LEU A 109 5.04 12.60 11.15
CA LEU A 109 6.16 11.89 11.78
C LEU A 109 5.88 11.52 13.24
N LEU A 110 5.21 12.39 13.99
CA LEU A 110 4.78 12.11 15.36
C LEU A 110 3.77 10.95 15.42
N MET A 111 2.83 10.91 14.47
CA MET A 111 1.87 9.81 14.35
C MET A 111 2.57 8.50 13.98
N ALA A 112 3.50 8.54 13.01
CA ALA A 112 4.30 7.37 12.63
C ALA A 112 5.16 6.86 13.80
N TYR A 113 5.76 7.76 14.58
CA TYR A 113 6.48 7.41 15.80
C TYR A 113 5.56 6.80 16.85
N GLY A 114 4.37 7.36 17.04
CA GLY A 114 3.35 6.81 17.93
C GLY A 114 3.03 5.36 17.59
N VAL A 115 2.70 5.08 16.33
CA VAL A 115 2.45 3.71 15.85
C VAL A 115 3.66 2.81 16.08
N ALA A 116 4.88 3.29 15.80
CA ALA A 116 6.10 2.50 15.99
C ALA A 116 6.39 2.14 17.46
N VAL A 117 5.96 2.96 18.42
CA VAL A 117 6.12 2.68 19.86
C VAL A 117 5.00 1.77 20.38
N THR A 118 3.79 1.86 19.83
CA THR A 118 2.64 1.07 20.29
C THR A 118 2.50 -0.29 19.59
N ALA A 119 3.04 -0.45 18.38
CA ALA A 119 2.94 -1.69 17.63
C ALA A 119 4.01 -2.69 18.10
N GLU A 120 3.58 -3.71 18.83
CA GLU A 120 4.44 -4.81 19.27
C GLU A 120 4.67 -5.84 18.14
N ASP A 121 3.69 -6.00 17.25
CA ASP A 121 3.71 -6.97 16.16
C ASP A 121 3.52 -6.31 14.78
N LEU A 122 4.47 -6.58 13.88
CA LEU A 122 4.40 -6.13 12.49
C LEU A 122 3.18 -6.70 11.76
N SER A 123 2.76 -7.94 12.08
CA SER A 123 1.62 -8.59 11.44
C SER A 123 0.34 -7.79 11.67
N VAL A 124 0.07 -7.40 12.92
CA VAL A 124 -1.15 -6.65 13.26
C VAL A 124 -1.25 -5.37 12.45
N VAL A 125 -0.15 -4.62 12.33
CA VAL A 125 -0.12 -3.39 11.52
C VAL A 125 -0.38 -3.69 10.04
N MET A 126 0.25 -4.74 9.50
CA MET A 126 0.06 -5.16 8.10
C MET A 126 -1.35 -5.67 7.83
N ASP A 127 -1.98 -6.36 8.78
CA ASP A 127 -3.35 -6.87 8.69
C ASP A 127 -4.35 -5.70 8.64
N TRP A 128 -4.15 -4.67 9.47
CA TRP A 128 -4.94 -3.44 9.41
C TRP A 128 -4.79 -2.69 8.08
N ILE A 129 -3.56 -2.57 7.58
CA ILE A 129 -3.28 -1.93 6.28
C ILE A 129 -3.92 -2.74 5.16
N GLY A 130 -3.81 -4.07 5.17
CA GLY A 130 -4.39 -4.95 4.17
C GLY A 130 -5.91 -4.90 4.16
N ALA A 131 -6.54 -4.93 5.33
CA ALA A 131 -7.99 -4.87 5.50
C ALA A 131 -8.58 -3.52 5.04
N THR A 132 -7.84 -2.42 5.23
CA THR A 132 -8.28 -1.08 4.86
C THR A 132 -7.80 -0.68 3.47
N ASP A 133 -6.53 -0.30 3.33
CA ASP A 133 -5.93 0.16 2.08
C ASP A 133 -5.95 -0.92 1.00
N GLY A 134 -5.53 -2.14 1.34
CA GLY A 134 -5.42 -3.24 0.37
C GLY A 134 -6.74 -3.52 -0.36
N ILE A 135 -7.83 -3.70 0.39
CA ILE A 135 -9.15 -4.01 -0.19
C ILE A 135 -9.74 -2.78 -0.90
N LEU A 136 -9.65 -1.58 -0.31
CA LEU A 136 -10.22 -0.37 -0.92
C LEU A 136 -9.52 -0.02 -2.24
N VAL A 137 -8.19 -0.07 -2.28
CA VAL A 137 -7.42 0.24 -3.49
C VAL A 137 -7.56 -0.87 -4.54
N ALA A 138 -7.67 -2.14 -4.16
CA ALA A 138 -7.80 -3.23 -5.12
C ALA A 138 -9.20 -3.37 -5.73
N PHE A 139 -10.27 -3.09 -4.96
CA PHE A 139 -11.65 -3.34 -5.41
C PHE A 139 -12.45 -2.06 -5.62
N VAL A 140 -12.43 -1.14 -4.65
CA VAL A 140 -13.29 0.06 -4.68
C VAL A 140 -12.78 1.07 -5.70
N VAL A 141 -11.48 1.35 -5.71
CA VAL A 141 -10.89 2.35 -6.62
C VAL A 141 -11.09 1.96 -8.11
N PRO A 142 -10.77 0.74 -8.57
CA PRO A 142 -11.06 0.32 -9.94
C PRO A 142 -12.56 0.30 -10.26
N GLY A 143 -13.40 -0.10 -9.31
CA GLY A 143 -14.86 -0.07 -9.44
C GLY A 143 -15.38 1.35 -9.69
N LEU A 144 -14.91 2.33 -8.92
CA LEU A 144 -15.27 3.74 -9.11
C LEU A 144 -14.79 4.30 -10.45
N PHE A 145 -13.57 3.97 -10.87
CA PHE A 145 -13.06 4.38 -12.18
C PHE A 145 -13.84 3.77 -13.34
N LEU A 146 -14.19 2.48 -13.25
CA LEU A 146 -15.00 1.82 -14.28
C LEU A 146 -16.42 2.41 -14.32
N TYR A 147 -17.00 2.73 -13.17
CA TYR A 147 -18.31 3.37 -13.09
C TYR A 147 -18.31 4.77 -13.72
N ALA A 148 -17.28 5.56 -13.45
CA ALA A 148 -17.09 6.86 -14.10
C ALA A 148 -16.92 6.70 -15.62
N ALA A 149 -16.10 5.74 -16.06
CA ALA A 149 -15.88 5.45 -17.47
C ALA A 149 -17.17 4.99 -18.19
N THR A 150 -18.06 4.25 -17.54
CA THR A 150 -19.36 3.88 -18.14
C THR A 150 -20.27 5.06 -18.42
N LYS A 151 -20.15 6.18 -17.67
CA LYS A 151 -20.94 7.39 -17.94
C LYS A 151 -20.41 8.17 -19.15
N GLU A 152 -19.10 8.17 -19.36
CA GLU A 152 -18.44 8.95 -20.41
C GLU A 152 -18.32 8.18 -21.73
N TYR A 153 -18.14 6.85 -21.67
CA TYR A 153 -17.87 5.99 -22.83
C TYR A 153 -18.94 4.90 -23.00
N GLN A 154 -20.20 5.19 -22.67
CA GLN A 154 -21.29 4.22 -22.69
C GLN A 154 -21.41 3.44 -24.02
N ASP A 155 -21.14 4.10 -25.15
CA ASP A 155 -21.25 3.51 -26.49
C ASP A 155 -20.13 2.50 -26.82
N LYS A 156 -19.02 2.51 -26.07
CA LYS A 156 -17.86 1.61 -26.28
C LYS A 156 -17.76 0.50 -25.24
N LEU A 157 -18.49 0.62 -24.12
CA LEU A 157 -18.48 -0.38 -23.07
C LEU A 157 -19.69 -1.31 -23.17
N PRO A 158 -19.54 -2.59 -22.78
CA PRO A 158 -20.66 -3.51 -22.75
C PRO A 158 -21.68 -3.10 -21.67
N SER A 159 -22.96 -3.39 -21.89
CA SER A 159 -24.05 -2.98 -20.97
C SER A 159 -23.92 -3.54 -19.54
N TYR A 160 -23.16 -4.63 -19.34
CA TYR A 160 -22.88 -5.20 -18.02
C TYR A 160 -21.76 -4.47 -17.25
N ALA A 161 -21.04 -3.54 -17.88
CA ALA A 161 -19.88 -2.88 -17.28
C ALA A 161 -20.26 -2.03 -16.05
N SER A 162 -21.43 -1.38 -16.06
CA SER A 162 -21.90 -0.56 -14.93
C SER A 162 -22.27 -1.42 -13.73
N MET A 163 -22.91 -2.57 -13.97
CA MET A 163 -23.21 -3.57 -12.95
C MET A 163 -21.93 -4.17 -12.37
N LEU A 164 -20.94 -4.47 -13.22
CA LEU A 164 -19.63 -4.96 -12.78
C LEU A 164 -18.91 -3.94 -11.90
N ALA A 165 -18.87 -2.67 -12.31
CA ALA A 165 -18.26 -1.58 -11.55
C ALA A 165 -18.88 -1.42 -10.16
N LEU A 166 -20.21 -1.42 -10.08
CA LEU A 166 -20.94 -1.33 -8.81
C LEU A 166 -20.70 -2.58 -7.94
N SER A 167 -20.68 -3.76 -8.55
CA SER A 167 -20.42 -5.01 -7.83
C SER A 167 -19.02 -5.04 -7.22
N MET A 168 -17.99 -4.58 -7.94
CA MET A 168 -16.62 -4.50 -7.43
C MET A 168 -16.52 -3.55 -6.24
N ALA A 169 -17.13 -2.36 -6.34
CA ALA A 169 -17.14 -1.40 -5.24
C ALA A 169 -17.92 -1.92 -4.02
N CYS A 170 -19.09 -2.55 -4.24
CA CYS A 170 -19.89 -3.11 -3.17
C CYS A 170 -19.16 -4.27 -2.45
N VAL A 171 -18.58 -5.20 -3.21
CA VAL A 171 -17.78 -6.31 -2.67
C VAL A 171 -16.60 -5.77 -1.86
N GLY A 172 -15.88 -4.77 -2.37
CA GLY A 172 -14.79 -4.13 -1.63
C GLY A 172 -15.23 -3.56 -0.28
N LEU A 173 -16.33 -2.81 -0.24
CA LEU A 173 -16.85 -2.23 1.01
C LEU A 173 -17.31 -3.30 2.02
N VAL A 174 -17.98 -4.35 1.53
CA VAL A 174 -18.42 -5.47 2.38
C VAL A 174 -17.21 -6.20 2.94
N LEU A 175 -16.21 -6.52 2.10
CA LEU A 175 -14.99 -7.19 2.53
C LEU A 175 -14.23 -6.34 3.55
N THR A 176 -14.01 -5.05 3.31
CA THR A 176 -13.33 -4.16 4.26
C THR A 176 -14.07 -4.11 5.60
N THR A 177 -15.40 -3.97 5.59
CA THR A 177 -16.18 -3.92 6.83
C THR A 177 -16.10 -5.24 7.59
N PHE A 178 -16.19 -6.36 6.88
CA PHE A 178 -16.07 -7.68 7.47
C PHE A 178 -14.68 -7.95 8.05
N THR A 179 -13.61 -7.59 7.34
CA THR A 179 -12.23 -7.79 7.80
C THR A 179 -11.88 -6.87 8.96
N VAL A 180 -12.34 -5.62 8.95
CA VAL A 180 -12.15 -4.71 10.09
C VAL A 180 -12.94 -5.19 11.30
N TYR A 181 -14.17 -5.68 11.10
CA TYR A 181 -14.95 -6.27 12.18
C TYR A 181 -14.21 -7.47 12.81
N ARG A 182 -13.69 -8.38 11.98
CA ARG A 182 -12.83 -9.49 12.42
C ARG A 182 -11.65 -8.99 13.26
N LEU A 183 -10.89 -8.00 12.79
CA LEU A 183 -9.71 -7.48 13.49
C LEU A 183 -10.00 -6.76 14.81
N VAL A 184 -11.23 -6.28 15.02
CA VAL A 184 -11.61 -5.56 16.25
C VAL A 184 -12.20 -6.50 17.31
N PHE A 185 -12.90 -7.55 16.89
CA PHE A 185 -13.71 -8.39 17.79
C PHE A 185 -13.18 -9.81 17.98
N GLU A 186 -12.18 -10.24 17.21
CA GLU A 186 -11.41 -11.48 17.44
C GLU A 186 -9.98 -11.15 17.88
#